data_AF-A0A9W6P109-F1
#
_entry.id   AF-A0A9W6P109-F1
#
_cell.length_a   1.000
_cell.length_b   1.000
_cell.length_c   1.000
_cell.angle_alpha   90.00
_cell.angle_beta   90.00
_cell.angle_gamma   90.00
#
_symmetry.space_group_name_H-M   'P 1'
#
loop_
_entity.id
_entity.type
_entity.pdbx_description
1 polymer ?
#
loop_
_entity_poly.entity_id
_entity_poly.type
_entity_poly.pdbx_seq_one_letter_code
_entity_poly.pdbx_strand_id
1 'polypeptide(L)'
;MDCTVTTADATAGGAAGGFGYAGDVADVVSGTLPPATCTAHGAEMWNHDLDSPATVYPDRARSDLWYRLSWPDGRSGYLSEVYLDAASRGGLGQPACT
;
A
#
# COMPACT_ATOMS: atom_id res chain seq x y z
N MET A 1 16.95 -22.04 10.88
CA MET A 1 15.50 -21.80 10.93
C MET A 1 15.25 -21.14 12.25
N ASP A 2 14.94 -19.85 12.23
CA ASP A 2 14.26 -19.10 13.30
C ASP A 2 14.08 -17.68 12.76
N CYS A 3 12.84 -17.24 12.54
CA CYS A 3 12.52 -15.85 12.28
C CYS A 3 11.43 -15.42 13.26
N THR A 4 11.89 -14.77 14.33
CA THR A 4 11.08 -13.98 15.25
C THR A 4 10.86 -12.60 14.64
N VAL A 5 9.63 -12.09 14.53
CA VAL A 5 9.38 -10.67 14.19
C VAL A 5 8.20 -10.10 15.00
N THR A 6 8.46 -8.89 15.50
CA THR A 6 7.68 -8.07 16.43
C THR A 6 7.04 -6.88 15.68
N THR A 7 6.02 -6.27 16.28
CA THR A 7 4.95 -5.40 15.74
C THR A 7 5.31 -4.00 15.20
N ALA A 8 4.36 -3.43 14.42
CA ALA A 8 4.36 -2.15 13.68
C ALA A 8 3.98 -0.88 14.49
N ASP A 9 4.42 0.30 14.01
CA ASP A 9 3.86 1.63 14.33
C ASP A 9 4.15 2.62 13.19
N ALA A 10 3.16 3.48 12.87
CA ALA A 10 3.24 4.57 11.91
C ALA A 10 3.32 5.92 12.64
N THR A 11 4.29 6.10 13.54
CA THR A 11 4.63 7.45 14.03
C THR A 11 6.07 7.58 14.51
N ALA A 12 6.75 8.63 14.00
CA ALA A 12 7.93 9.31 14.53
C ALA A 12 9.27 8.56 14.67
N GLY A 13 10.18 8.85 13.72
CA GLY A 13 11.63 8.96 13.98
C GLY A 13 12.49 7.76 13.61
N GLY A 14 13.37 7.94 12.62
CA GLY A 14 14.60 7.15 12.47
C GLY A 14 14.66 6.21 11.26
N ALA A 15 15.45 6.63 10.26
CA ALA A 15 16.31 5.85 9.35
C ALA A 15 15.77 4.65 8.52
N ALA A 16 15.85 4.86 7.19
CA ALA A 16 16.35 3.94 6.16
C ALA A 16 15.66 2.58 5.90
N GLY A 17 14.81 2.55 4.85
CA GLY A 17 15.04 1.75 3.64
C GLY A 17 14.77 0.23 3.65
N GLY A 18 13.83 -0.19 2.78
CA GLY A 18 13.75 -1.56 2.24
C GLY A 18 12.33 -2.11 2.16
N PHE A 19 11.95 -2.69 1.01
CA PHE A 19 10.72 -3.48 0.86
C PHE A 19 11.02 -4.97 1.12
N GLY A 20 10.16 -5.70 1.82
CA GLY A 20 10.34 -7.14 2.13
C GLY A 20 9.05 -7.96 1.97
N TYR A 21 9.19 -9.27 1.72
CA TYR A 21 8.09 -10.23 1.55
C TYR A 21 7.92 -11.10 2.81
N ALA A 22 6.69 -11.24 3.30
CA ALA A 22 6.35 -12.14 4.41
C ALA A 22 5.30 -13.20 4.00
N GLY A 23 5.74 -14.42 3.70
CA GLY A 23 4.88 -15.63 3.66
C GLY A 23 4.03 -15.85 2.39
N ASP A 24 3.33 -17.00 2.36
CA ASP A 24 2.55 -17.56 1.22
C ASP A 24 1.33 -16.71 0.81
N VAL A 25 1.07 -15.61 1.53
CA VAL A 25 0.33 -14.45 1.05
C VAL A 25 1.31 -13.29 1.11
N ALA A 26 1.77 -12.84 -0.05
CA ALA A 26 2.86 -11.88 -0.14
C ALA A 26 2.44 -10.51 0.41
N ASP A 27 2.55 -10.31 1.71
CA ASP A 27 2.59 -8.97 2.28
C ASP A 27 3.94 -8.37 1.87
N VAL A 28 3.87 -7.47 0.89
CA VAL A 28 4.98 -6.61 0.49
C VAL A 28 4.97 -5.42 1.45
N VAL A 29 5.84 -5.46 2.44
CA VAL A 29 6.04 -4.30 3.32
C VAL A 29 6.90 -3.31 2.56
N SER A 30 6.39 -2.10 2.37
CA SER A 30 7.19 -0.94 1.99
C SER A 30 7.84 -0.35 3.23
N GLY A 31 9.08 0.15 3.10
CA GLY A 31 9.56 1.18 4.01
C GLY A 31 8.65 2.42 4.00
N THR A 32 9.03 3.47 4.71
CA THR A 32 8.22 4.70 4.78
C THR A 32 7.84 5.24 3.40
N LEU A 33 6.54 5.25 3.10
CA LEU A 33 6.00 5.93 1.92
C LEU A 33 5.86 7.43 2.22
N PRO A 34 6.16 8.33 1.26
CA PRO A 34 5.83 9.74 1.42
C PRO A 34 4.30 9.91 1.50
N PRO A 35 3.80 11.00 2.11
CA PRO A 35 2.37 11.28 2.12
C PRO A 35 1.86 11.44 0.68
N ALA A 36 0.65 10.95 0.44
CA ALA A 36 -0.03 11.19 -0.82
C ALA A 36 -0.34 12.67 -1.01
N THR A 37 -0.26 13.13 -2.26
CA THR A 37 -0.47 14.54 -2.63
C THR A 37 -1.82 14.77 -3.30
N CYS A 38 -2.35 13.75 -3.98
CA CYS A 38 -3.65 13.75 -4.63
C CYS A 38 -4.05 12.31 -4.96
N THR A 39 -5.30 12.13 -5.42
CA THR A 39 -5.83 10.86 -5.94
C THR A 39 -6.22 10.98 -7.40
N ALA A 40 -6.18 9.87 -8.13
CA ALA A 40 -6.62 9.77 -9.51
C ALA A 40 -7.35 8.44 -9.74
N HIS A 41 -8.22 8.41 -10.75
CA HIS A 41 -8.77 7.17 -11.27
C HIS A 41 -7.89 6.65 -12.41
N GLY A 42 -7.65 5.35 -12.43
CA GLY A 42 -6.75 4.70 -13.37
C GLY A 42 -7.21 3.30 -13.77
N ALA A 43 -6.27 2.39 -14.04
CA ALA A 43 -6.61 0.99 -14.27
C ALA A 43 -7.17 0.36 -12.97
N GLU A 44 -8.19 -0.48 -13.11
CA GLU A 44 -8.74 -1.24 -11.99
C GLU A 44 -7.77 -2.35 -11.58
N MET A 45 -7.57 -2.51 -10.27
CA MET A 45 -6.64 -3.46 -9.67
C MET A 45 -7.32 -4.34 -8.62
N TRP A 46 -6.76 -5.52 -8.39
CA TRP A 46 -7.13 -6.47 -7.35
C TRP A 46 -5.89 -6.84 -6.53
N ASN A 47 -6.03 -6.98 -5.22
CA ASN A 47 -4.95 -7.44 -4.33
C ASN A 47 -4.99 -8.95 -4.05
N HIS A 48 -5.74 -9.71 -4.84
CA HIS A 48 -5.98 -11.12 -4.62
C HIS A 48 -6.09 -11.85 -5.93
N ASP A 49 -5.79 -13.14 -5.87
CA ASP A 49 -6.15 -14.05 -6.94
C ASP A 49 -7.67 -14.18 -7.04
N LEU A 50 -8.20 -14.03 -8.25
CA LEU A 50 -9.62 -14.07 -8.56
C LEU A 50 -10.21 -15.47 -8.38
N ASP A 51 -9.41 -16.50 -8.60
CA ASP A 51 -9.82 -17.90 -8.49
C ASP A 51 -9.72 -18.43 -7.05
N SER A 52 -9.07 -17.68 -6.16
CA SER A 52 -8.90 -18.05 -4.76
C SER A 52 -10.16 -17.78 -3.91
N PRO A 53 -10.53 -18.67 -2.97
CA PRO A 53 -11.68 -18.46 -2.10
C PRO A 53 -11.45 -17.29 -1.13
N ALA A 54 -12.54 -16.57 -0.80
CA ALA A 54 -12.47 -15.35 0.01
C ALA A 54 -11.87 -15.57 1.41
N THR A 55 -11.91 -16.79 1.94
CA THR A 55 -11.34 -17.15 3.24
C THR A 55 -9.81 -17.07 3.28
N VAL A 56 -9.13 -17.06 2.13
CA VAL A 56 -7.66 -16.96 2.03
C VAL A 56 -7.18 -15.51 2.14
N TYR A 57 -7.99 -14.56 1.68
CA TYR A 57 -7.66 -13.13 1.63
C TYR A 57 -8.78 -12.33 2.30
N PRO A 58 -8.76 -12.15 3.63
CA PRO A 58 -9.83 -11.48 4.35
C PRO A 58 -10.00 -10.00 3.94
N ASP A 59 -8.92 -9.33 3.52
CA ASP A 59 -8.92 -7.92 3.12
C ASP A 59 -8.94 -7.71 1.59
N ARG A 60 -9.63 -8.63 0.88
CA ARG A 60 -9.86 -8.53 -0.58
C ARG A 60 -10.39 -7.17 -0.96
N ALA A 61 -9.68 -6.52 -1.88
CA ALA A 61 -10.09 -5.25 -2.44
C ALA A 61 -9.97 -5.26 -3.96
N ARG A 62 -10.86 -4.46 -4.56
CA ARG A 62 -10.83 -4.05 -5.95
C ARG A 62 -11.01 -2.55 -6.00
N SER A 63 -10.19 -1.85 -6.76
CA SER A 63 -10.32 -0.40 -6.91
C SER A 63 -9.63 0.12 -8.15
N ASP A 64 -10.15 1.20 -8.70
CA ASP A 64 -9.53 2.04 -9.72
C ASP A 64 -8.90 3.32 -9.12
N LEU A 65 -8.84 3.45 -7.80
CA LEU A 65 -8.29 4.61 -7.10
C LEU A 65 -6.76 4.48 -6.89
N TRP A 66 -6.05 5.55 -7.22
CA TRP A 66 -4.59 5.63 -7.14
C TRP A 66 -4.16 6.87 -6.36
N TYR A 67 -3.22 6.73 -5.44
CA TYR A 67 -2.61 7.82 -4.68
C TYR A 67 -1.32 8.27 -5.36
N ARG A 68 -1.17 9.57 -5.64
CA ARG A 68 0.07 10.13 -6.13
C ARG A 68 1.05 10.37 -4.98
N LEU A 69 2.19 9.71 -5.05
CA LEU A 69 3.31 9.84 -4.13
C LEU A 69 4.40 10.70 -4.76
N SER A 70 5.00 11.59 -3.95
CA SER A 70 6.10 12.46 -4.38
C SER A 70 7.24 12.37 -3.37
N TRP A 71 8.44 12.06 -3.86
CA TRP A 71 9.65 11.97 -3.04
C TRP A 71 10.38 13.31 -3.00
N PRO A 72 11.16 13.58 -1.94
CA PRO A 72 11.96 14.80 -1.83
C PRO A 72 12.99 14.99 -2.95
N ASP A 73 13.40 13.90 -3.61
CA ASP A 73 14.33 13.92 -4.74
C ASP A 73 13.65 14.28 -6.09
N GLY A 74 12.36 14.61 -6.06
CA GLY A 74 11.58 15.02 -7.23
C GLY A 74 10.97 13.86 -8.01
N ARG A 75 11.22 12.60 -7.64
CA ARG A 75 10.49 11.47 -8.23
C ARG A 75 9.03 11.49 -7.80
N SER A 76 8.15 11.06 -8.68
CA SER A 76 6.75 10.83 -8.34
C SER A 76 6.22 9.58 -9.04
N GLY A 77 5.16 9.01 -8.47
CA GLY A 77 4.51 7.82 -9.00
C GLY A 77 3.13 7.64 -8.38
N TYR A 78 2.44 6.57 -8.78
CA TYR A 78 1.12 6.23 -8.29
C TYR A 78 1.16 4.88 -7.57
N LEU A 79 0.45 4.79 -6.45
CA LEU A 79 0.21 3.56 -5.70
C LEU A 79 -1.29 3.28 -5.66
N SER A 80 -1.70 2.10 -6.14
CA SER A 80 -3.11 1.69 -6.06
C SER A 80 -3.49 1.43 -4.61
N GLU A 81 -4.71 1.85 -4.22
CA GLU A 81 -5.18 1.71 -2.84
C GLU A 81 -5.32 0.25 -2.37
N VAL A 82 -5.44 -0.70 -3.30
CA VAL A 82 -5.60 -2.11 -2.95
C VAL A 82 -4.36 -2.69 -2.26
N TYR A 83 -3.21 -2.01 -2.38
CA TYR A 83 -1.96 -2.33 -1.71
C TYR A 83 -1.74 -1.55 -0.41
N LEU A 84 -2.68 -0.70 -0.01
CA LEU A 84 -2.69 -0.08 1.31
C LEU A 84 -3.33 -1.01 2.33
N ASP A 85 -3.03 -0.78 3.60
CA ASP A 85 -3.83 -1.32 4.69
C ASP A 85 -5.30 -0.92 4.51
N ALA A 86 -6.23 -1.76 4.97
CA ALA A 86 -7.65 -1.56 4.71
C ALA A 86 -8.19 -0.22 5.27
N ALA A 87 -7.62 0.30 6.35
CA ALA A 87 -8.07 1.53 6.99
C ALA A 87 -7.60 2.80 6.25
N SER A 88 -6.52 2.71 5.48
CA SER A 88 -5.96 3.82 4.70
C SER A 88 -6.55 3.96 3.28
N ARG A 89 -7.56 3.15 2.93
CA ARG A 89 -8.26 3.18 1.63
C ARG A 89 -9.36 4.27 1.59
N GLY A 90 -9.90 4.52 0.41
CA GLY A 90 -11.04 5.43 0.19
C GLY A 90 -10.65 6.88 -0.05
N GLY A 91 -9.42 7.15 -0.49
CA GLY A 91 -8.91 8.47 -0.84
C GLY A 91 -8.58 9.39 0.34
N LEU A 92 -9.13 9.14 1.53
CA LEU A 92 -8.85 9.86 2.77
C LEU A 92 -8.98 11.40 2.67
N GLY A 93 -9.87 11.88 1.80
CA GLY A 93 -10.09 13.32 1.59
C GLY A 93 -9.01 14.04 0.78
N GLN A 94 -8.10 13.31 0.13
CA GLN A 94 -7.11 13.89 -0.77
C GLN A 94 -7.78 14.52 -2.00
N PRO A 95 -7.25 15.64 -2.54
CA PRO A 95 -7.79 16.25 -3.74
C PRO A 95 -7.56 15.36 -4.97
N ALA A 96 -8.32 15.59 -6.05
CA ALA A 96 -8.06 14.96 -7.34
C ALA A 96 -6.76 15.53 -7.96
N CYS A 97 -5.98 14.69 -8.65
CA CYS A 97 -4.83 15.14 -9.40
C CYS A 97 -5.26 15.97 -10.63
N THR A 98 -4.55 17.06 -10.87
CA THR A 98 -4.74 17.98 -12.02
C THR A 98 -3.82 17.65 -13.18
#